data_AF-A0A0B2VK59-F1
#
_entry.id   AF-A0A0B2VK59-F1
#
_cell.length_a   1.000
_cell.length_b   1.000
_cell.length_c   1.000
_cell.angle_alpha   90.00
_cell.angle_beta   90.00
_cell.angle_gamma   90.00
#
_symmetry.space_group_name_H-M   'P 1'
#
loop_
_entity.id
_entity.type
_entity.pdbx_description
1 polymer ?
#
loop_
_entity_poly.entity_id
_entity_poly.type
_entity_poly.pdbx_seq_one_letter_code
_entity_poly.pdbx_strand_id
1 'polypeptide(L)'
;ATMIFIAAVIIKPSKGSELIKACGDRLETIMNSICSYREQKLPCYDFESAQSAVIVSKCCNVGCRKNEIENVCCFTEKCLQNCYQNKDM
;
A
#
# COMPACT_ATOMS: atom_id res chain seq x y z
N ALA A 1 -33.34 40.23 17.43
CA ALA A 1 -32.80 38.96 17.95
C ALA A 1 -31.97 38.32 16.85
N THR A 2 -30.65 38.36 16.96
CA THR A 2 -29.70 37.85 15.95
C THR A 2 -29.31 36.43 16.33
N MET A 3 -29.82 35.45 15.59
CA MET A 3 -29.49 34.03 15.77
C MET A 3 -28.11 33.76 15.21
N ILE A 4 -27.12 33.52 16.08
CA ILE A 4 -25.78 33.09 15.69
C ILE A 4 -25.82 31.56 15.51
N PHE A 5 -25.74 31.08 14.27
CA PHE A 5 -25.55 29.67 13.96
C PHE A 5 -24.07 29.32 14.12
N ILE A 6 -23.68 28.76 15.26
CA ILE A 6 -22.34 28.21 15.47
C ILE A 6 -22.27 26.89 14.70
N ALA A 7 -21.71 26.93 13.50
CA ALA A 7 -21.38 25.73 12.75
C ALA A 7 -20.28 24.95 13.50
N ALA A 8 -20.65 23.83 14.12
CA ALA A 8 -19.70 22.89 14.71
C ALA A 8 -18.88 22.24 13.58
N VAL A 9 -17.69 22.77 13.31
CA VAL A 9 -16.72 22.15 12.41
C VAL A 9 -16.21 20.88 13.08
N ILE A 10 -16.77 19.73 12.71
CA ILE A 10 -16.28 18.41 13.12
C ILE A 10 -14.96 18.19 12.37
N ILE A 11 -13.84 18.58 13.00
CA ILE A 11 -12.51 18.23 12.53
C ILE A 11 -12.36 16.73 12.76
N LYS A 12 -12.61 15.92 11.71
CA LYS A 12 -12.28 14.49 11.75
C LYS A 12 -10.75 14.40 11.94
N PRO A 13 -10.25 13.68 12.96
CA PRO A 13 -8.82 13.45 13.07
C PRO A 13 -8.36 12.75 11.80
N SER A 14 -7.45 13.38 11.05
CA SER A 14 -6.73 12.72 9.98
C SER A 14 -6.00 11.55 10.62
N LYS A 15 -6.45 10.32 10.35
CA LYS A 15 -5.73 9.11 10.76
C LYS A 15 -4.30 9.26 10.24
N GLY A 16 -3.36 9.59 11.12
CA GLY A 16 -1.95 9.59 10.79
C GLY A 16 -1.62 8.23 10.18
N SER A 17 -0.93 8.23 9.04
CA SER A 17 -0.59 6.99 8.33
C SER A 17 0.12 6.04 9.31
N GLU A 18 -0.55 4.95 9.67
CA GLU A 18 -0.03 3.97 10.62
C GLU A 18 1.31 3.42 10.10
N LEU A 19 2.30 3.37 10.98
CA LEU A 19 3.65 2.90 10.67
C LEU A 19 3.65 1.37 10.74
N ILE A 20 3.86 0.72 9.61
CA ILE A 20 3.94 -0.72 9.45
C ILE A 20 5.37 -1.15 9.76
N LYS A 21 5.56 -1.85 10.89
CA LYS A 21 6.84 -2.47 11.24
C LYS A 21 6.70 -3.99 11.26
N ALA A 22 7.15 -4.64 10.19
CA ALA A 22 7.06 -6.09 10.01
C ALA A 22 8.23 -6.60 9.16
N CYS A 23 8.56 -7.89 9.33
CA CYS A 23 9.61 -8.59 8.59
C CYS A 23 9.10 -9.98 8.16
N GLY A 24 9.78 -10.61 7.20
CA GLY A 24 9.49 -11.98 6.74
C GLY A 24 8.03 -12.17 6.31
N ASP A 25 7.45 -13.31 6.64
CA ASP A 25 6.10 -13.73 6.24
C ASP A 25 5.01 -12.72 6.62
N ARG A 26 5.18 -12.02 7.75
CA ARG A 26 4.24 -10.99 8.19
C ARG A 26 4.28 -9.78 7.27
N LEU A 27 5.48 -9.35 6.86
CA LEU A 27 5.61 -8.26 5.91
C LEU A 27 5.10 -8.68 4.54
N GLU A 28 5.44 -9.90 4.10
CA GLU A 28 4.95 -10.45 2.85
C GLU A 28 3.42 -10.47 2.80
N THR A 29 2.75 -10.93 3.86
CA THR A 29 1.28 -10.91 3.94
C THR A 29 0.71 -9.50 3.79
N ILE A 30 1.36 -8.50 4.41
CA ILE A 30 0.93 -7.09 4.31
C ILE A 30 1.16 -6.56 2.89
N MET A 31 2.33 -6.81 2.30
CA MET A 31 2.63 -6.43 0.93
C MET A 31 1.65 -7.08 -0.05
N ASN A 32 1.35 -8.37 0.13
CA ASN A 32 0.35 -9.08 -0.65
C ASN A 32 -1.02 -8.42 -0.55
N SER A 33 -1.47 -8.06 0.66
CA SER A 33 -2.74 -7.37 0.85
C SER A 33 -2.78 -5.99 0.21
N ILE A 34 -1.67 -5.24 0.22
CA ILE A 34 -1.60 -3.88 -0.32
C ILE A 34 -1.48 -3.91 -1.84
N CYS A 35 -0.65 -4.80 -2.38
CA CYS A 35 -0.37 -4.91 -3.83
C CYS A 35 -1.35 -5.83 -4.57
N SER A 36 -2.38 -6.35 -3.91
CA SER A 36 -3.45 -7.10 -4.58
C SER A 36 -4.25 -6.19 -5.52
N TYR A 37 -4.56 -6.70 -6.72
CA TYR A 37 -5.29 -5.94 -7.74
C TYR A 37 -6.61 -6.64 -8.11
N ARG A 38 -7.74 -6.00 -7.80
CA ARG A 38 -9.11 -6.50 -8.11
C ARG A 38 -9.30 -7.97 -7.68
N GLU A 39 -9.65 -8.83 -8.63
CA GLU A 39 -9.94 -10.25 -8.42
C GLU A 39 -8.71 -11.15 -8.65
N GLN A 40 -7.51 -10.56 -8.78
CA GLN A 40 -6.29 -11.32 -9.06
C GLN A 40 -5.84 -12.07 -7.80
N LYS A 41 -5.58 -13.37 -7.96
CA LYS A 41 -5.19 -14.28 -6.86
C LYS A 41 -3.80 -14.00 -6.30
N LEU A 42 -2.91 -13.42 -7.10
CA LEU A 42 -1.54 -13.12 -6.71
C LEU A 42 -1.31 -11.61 -6.78
N PRO A 43 -0.64 -11.03 -5.78
CA PRO A 43 -0.24 -9.63 -5.84
C PRO A 43 0.83 -9.45 -6.91
N CYS A 44 0.86 -8.25 -7.48
CA CYS A 44 1.77 -7.93 -8.56
C CYS A 44 2.71 -6.83 -8.08
N TYR A 45 3.97 -7.20 -7.90
CA TYR A 45 5.07 -6.31 -7.55
C TYR A 45 6.40 -7.04 -7.79
N ASP A 46 7.47 -6.27 -8.00
CA ASP A 46 8.79 -6.81 -8.31
C ASP A 46 9.63 -6.95 -7.04
N PHE A 47 9.71 -8.17 -6.50
CA PHE A 47 10.54 -8.49 -5.32
C PHE A 47 12.04 -8.35 -5.58
N GLU A 48 12.50 -8.50 -6.82
CA GLU A 48 13.92 -8.48 -7.18
C GLU A 48 14.43 -7.06 -7.38
N SER A 49 13.52 -6.08 -7.52
CA SER A 49 13.91 -4.68 -7.62
C SER A 49 14.66 -4.17 -6.39
N ALA A 50 15.67 -3.32 -6.64
CA ALA A 50 16.39 -2.63 -5.57
C ALA A 50 15.45 -1.79 -4.68
N GLN A 51 14.36 -1.27 -5.25
CA GLN A 51 13.37 -0.48 -4.51
C GLN A 51 12.59 -1.36 -3.53
N SER A 52 12.17 -2.56 -3.92
CA SER A 52 11.54 -3.52 -3.01
C SER A 52 12.47 -3.92 -1.88
N ALA A 53 13.76 -4.18 -2.15
CA ALA A 53 14.74 -4.48 -1.10
C ALA A 53 14.86 -3.34 -0.07
N VAL A 54 14.88 -2.08 -0.54
CA VAL A 54 14.91 -0.89 0.32
C VAL A 54 13.65 -0.79 1.19
N ILE A 55 12.47 -0.98 0.59
CA ILE A 55 11.20 -0.94 1.34
C ILE A 55 11.12 -2.09 2.35
N VAL A 56 11.49 -3.30 1.97
CA VAL A 56 11.50 -4.47 2.86
C VAL A 56 12.42 -4.23 4.07
N SER A 57 13.65 -3.77 3.81
CA SER A 57 14.60 -3.43 4.88
C SER A 57 14.05 -2.29 5.77
N LYS A 58 13.45 -1.27 5.17
CA LYS A 58 12.86 -0.14 5.91
C LYS A 58 11.71 -0.58 6.81
N CYS A 59 10.74 -1.32 6.26
CA CYS A 59 9.60 -1.84 7.00
C CYS A 59 10.04 -2.72 8.17
N CYS A 60 11.12 -3.48 8.02
CA CYS A 60 11.63 -4.34 9.08
C CYS A 60 12.35 -3.55 10.18
N ASN A 61 13.26 -2.64 9.82
CA ASN A 61 14.16 -2.00 10.77
C ASN A 61 13.53 -0.79 11.48
N VAL A 62 12.93 0.12 10.71
CA VAL A 62 12.43 1.42 11.22
C VAL A 62 10.91 1.55 11.10
N GLY A 63 10.29 0.73 10.26
CA GLY A 63 8.89 0.84 9.88
C GLY A 63 8.70 1.68 8.62
N CYS A 64 7.66 1.37 7.87
CA CYS A 64 7.30 2.03 6.62
C CYS A 64 5.82 2.42 6.64
N ARG A 65 5.41 3.34 5.78
CA ARG A 65 4.01 3.70 5.59
C ARG A 65 3.42 2.88 4.46
N LYS A 66 2.09 2.74 4.48
CA LYS A 66 1.34 2.05 3.40
C LYS A 66 1.69 2.59 2.01
N ASN A 67 1.74 3.89 1.83
CA ASN A 67 2.04 4.51 0.54
C ASN A 67 3.47 4.20 0.04
N GLU A 68 4.41 3.90 0.94
CA GLU A 68 5.75 3.48 0.57
C GLU A 68 5.76 2.05 0.03
N ILE A 69 4.90 1.18 0.57
CA ILE A 69 4.64 -0.16 0.03
C ILE A 69 3.91 -0.06 -1.30
N GLU A 70 2.93 0.85 -1.43
CA GLU A 70 2.21 1.07 -2.70
C GLU A 70 3.14 1.49 -3.84
N ASN A 71 4.27 2.15 -3.56
CA ASN A 71 5.26 2.55 -4.57
C ASN A 71 6.00 1.39 -5.21
N VAL A 72 6.06 0.22 -4.55
CA VAL A 72 6.65 -0.99 -5.14
C VAL A 72 5.58 -1.89 -5.76
N CYS A 73 4.30 -1.62 -5.48
CA CYS A 73 3.20 -2.31 -6.12
C CYS A 73 3.08 -1.93 -7.60
N CYS A 74 2.70 -2.90 -8.41
CA CYS A 74 2.52 -2.73 -9.83
C CYS A 74 1.04 -2.51 -10.16
N PHE A 75 0.67 -1.24 -10.34
CA PHE A 75 -0.71 -0.83 -10.68
C PHE A 75 -0.83 -0.13 -12.03
N THR A 76 0.26 0.00 -12.79
CA THR A 76 0.22 0.57 -14.13
C THR A 76 -0.23 -0.47 -15.14
N GLU A 77 -0.96 -0.06 -16.17
CA GLU A 77 -1.49 -0.98 -17.19
C GLU A 77 -0.39 -1.86 -17.80
N LYS A 78 0.72 -1.27 -18.25
CA LYS A 78 1.88 -2.00 -18.78
C LYS A 78 2.41 -3.08 -17.83
N CYS A 79 2.44 -2.77 -16.54
CA CYS A 79 3.00 -3.66 -15.55
C CYS A 79 1.99 -4.77 -15.16
N LEU A 80 0.70 -4.42 -15.03
CA LEU A 80 -0.40 -5.36 -14.86
C LEU A 80 -0.51 -6.32 -16.05
N GLN A 81 -0.27 -5.81 -17.26
CA GLN A 81 -0.19 -6.61 -18.48
C GLN A 81 0.91 -7.67 -18.34
N ASN A 82 2.12 -7.30 -17.95
CA ASN A 82 3.19 -8.28 -17.72
C ASN A 82 2.88 -9.29 -16.60
N CYS A 83 2.22 -8.87 -15.51
CA CYS A 83 1.87 -9.75 -14.40
C CYS A 83 0.73 -10.73 -14.71
N TYR A 84 -0.24 -10.32 -15.54
CA TYR A 84 -1.51 -11.04 -15.68
C TYR A 84 -1.87 -11.44 -17.12
N GLN A 85 -1.27 -10.87 -18.17
CA GLN A 85 -1.56 -11.26 -19.57
C GLN A 85 -1.03 -12.64 -19.97
N ASN A 86 -0.38 -13.37 -19.07
CA ASN A 86 -0.09 -14.79 -19.24
C ASN A 86 -1.11 -15.71 -18.54
N LYS A 87 -2.27 -15.19 -18.09
CA LYS A 87 -3.28 -16.00 -17.38
C LYS A 87 -4.60 -16.23 -18.12
N ASP A 88 -4.70 -15.77 -19.37
CA ASP A 88 -5.84 -16.03 -20.27
C ASP A 88 -5.41 -16.81 -21.54
N MET A 89 -4.56 -17.84 -21.39
CA MET A 89 -4.43 -18.92 -22.39
C MET A 89 -4.74 -20.27 -21.75
#